data_AF-A0A8J7M5Z5-F1
#
_entry.id   AF-A0A8J7M5Z5-F1
#
_cell.length_a   1.000
_cell.length_b   1.000
_cell.length_c   1.000
_cell.angle_alpha   90.00
_cell.angle_beta   90.00
_cell.angle_gamma   90.00
#
_symmetry.space_group_name_H-M   'P 1'
#
loop_
_entity.id
_entity.type
_entity.pdbx_description
1 polymer ?
#
loop_
_entity_poly.entity_id
_entity_poly.type
_entity_poly.pdbx_seq_one_letter_code
_entity_poly.pdbx_strand_id
1 'polypeptide(L)'
;METRDQYVERLKQKIDEWNAQITEFDHKMKEASLDAQRQYAAALDEMKEQCAEAEKKMREVANTEREKWEQRRAQFETAWQDIADGFQQAWSRFK
;
A
#
# COMPACT_ATOMS: atom_id res chain seq x y z
N MET A 1 -8.82 -14.31 17.20
CA MET A 1 -7.88 -14.50 16.08
C MET A 1 -8.55 -13.95 14.83
N GLU A 2 -7.86 -13.13 14.06
CA GLU A 2 -8.36 -12.66 12.76
C GLU A 2 -8.15 -13.78 11.75
N THR A 3 -9.20 -14.14 11.02
CA THR A 3 -9.10 -15.15 9.96
C THR A 3 -8.36 -14.60 8.76
N ARG A 4 -7.79 -15.47 7.93
CA ARG A 4 -7.16 -15.11 6.65
C ARG A 4 -8.07 -14.22 5.79
N ASP A 5 -9.37 -14.53 5.72
CA ASP A 5 -10.30 -13.76 4.88
C ASP A 5 -10.53 -12.35 5.43
N GLN A 6 -10.72 -12.23 6.75
CA GLN A 6 -10.82 -10.92 7.41
C GLN A 6 -9.54 -10.09 7.20
N TYR A 7 -8.39 -10.75 7.25
CA TYR A 7 -7.11 -10.11 6.98
C TYR A 7 -7.02 -9.60 5.54
N VAL A 8 -7.36 -10.43 4.55
CA VAL A 8 -7.39 -10.02 3.14
C VAL A 8 -8.37 -8.87 2.91
N GLU A 9 -9.56 -8.91 3.53
CA GLU A 9 -10.54 -7.83 3.42
C GLU A 9 -10.02 -6.52 4.01
N ARG A 10 -9.37 -6.57 5.18
CA ARG A 10 -8.72 -5.41 5.80
C ARG A 10 -7.61 -4.84 4.92
N LEU A 11 -6.78 -5.70 4.33
CA LEU A 11 -5.73 -5.27 3.40
C LEU A 11 -6.33 -4.58 2.18
N LYS A 12 -7.38 -5.17 1.59
CA LYS A 12 -8.08 -4.59 0.45
C LYS A 12 -8.59 -3.18 0.76
N GLN A 13 -9.28 -2.99 1.88
CA GLN A 13 -9.79 -1.68 2.29
C GLN A 13 -8.67 -0.65 2.42
N LYS A 14 -7.50 -1.04 2.95
CA LYS A 14 -6.35 -0.14 3.07
C LYS A 14 -5.69 0.19 1.74
N ILE A 15 -5.57 -0.79 0.84
CA ILE A 15 -5.08 -0.57 -0.52
C ILE A 15 -6.03 0.37 -1.28
N ASP A 16 -7.34 0.18 -1.17
CA ASP A 16 -8.35 1.04 -1.78
C ASP A 16 -8.24 2.49 -1.26
N GLU A 17 -8.00 2.66 0.04
CA GLU A 17 -7.74 3.97 0.66
C GLU A 17 -6.48 4.65 0.11
N TRP A 18 -5.37 3.90 0.00
CA TRP A 18 -4.12 4.43 -0.56
C TRP A 18 -4.24 4.76 -2.03
N ASN A 19 -4.92 3.94 -2.83
CA ASN A 19 -5.19 4.22 -4.24
C ASN A 19 -6.00 5.50 -4.43
N ALA A 20 -6.98 5.75 -3.56
CA ALA A 20 -7.73 7.01 -3.56
C ALA A 20 -6.83 8.21 -3.23
N GLN A 21 -5.95 8.09 -2.23
CA GLN A 21 -4.97 9.13 -1.86
C GLN A 21 -3.99 9.42 -3.01
N ILE A 22 -3.46 8.39 -3.66
CA ILE A 22 -2.59 8.51 -4.85
C ILE A 22 -3.34 9.22 -5.98
N THR A 23 -4.61 8.87 -6.22
CA THR A 23 -5.41 9.48 -7.28
C THR A 23 -5.63 10.97 -7.03
N GLU A 24 -6.00 11.34 -5.80
CA GLU A 24 -6.11 12.75 -5.41
C GLU A 24 -4.79 13.49 -5.60
N PHE A 25 -3.68 12.84 -5.23
CA PHE A 25 -2.36 13.42 -5.33
C PHE A 25 -1.91 13.61 -6.79
N ASP A 26 -2.12 12.61 -7.65
CA ASP A 26 -1.86 12.67 -9.09
C ASP A 26 -2.64 13.82 -9.76
N HIS A 27 -3.89 14.04 -9.33
CA HIS A 27 -4.69 15.18 -9.78
C HIS A 27 -4.08 16.53 -9.34
N LYS A 28 -3.73 16.70 -8.07
CA LYS A 28 -3.09 17.94 -7.57
C LYS A 28 -1.76 18.22 -8.29
N MET A 29 -1.00 17.18 -8.60
CA MET A 29 0.27 17.29 -9.31
C MET A 29 0.09 17.80 -10.75
N LYS A 30 -0.99 17.41 -11.45
CA LYS A 30 -1.29 17.91 -12.79
C LYS A 30 -1.58 19.41 -12.82
N GLU A 31 -2.09 19.97 -11.72
CA GLU A 31 -2.37 21.41 -11.58
C GLU A 31 -1.18 22.19 -10.99
N ALA A 32 -0.17 21.50 -10.47
CA ALA A 32 1.01 22.11 -9.86
C ALA A 32 2.02 22.64 -10.90
N SER A 33 2.93 23.50 -10.46
CA SER A 33 4.03 24.01 -11.30
C SER A 33 4.97 22.88 -11.75
N LEU A 34 5.70 23.07 -12.85
CA LEU A 34 6.67 22.08 -13.35
C LEU A 34 7.76 21.73 -12.32
N ASP A 35 8.11 22.66 -11.45
CA ASP A 35 9.11 22.45 -10.40
C ASP A 35 8.57 21.53 -9.30
N ALA A 36 7.35 21.81 -8.82
CA ALA A 36 6.64 20.96 -7.87
C ALA A 36 6.38 19.56 -8.46
N GLN A 37 6.03 19.48 -9.74
CA GLN A 37 5.86 18.21 -10.44
C GLN A 37 7.13 17.35 -10.40
N ARG A 38 8.30 17.96 -10.66
CA ARG A 38 9.59 17.25 -10.59
C ARG A 38 9.95 16.86 -9.16
N GLN A 39 9.67 17.73 -8.19
CA GLN A 39 9.99 17.50 -6.79
C GLN A 39 9.27 16.27 -6.24
N TYR A 40 7.98 16.10 -6.55
CA TYR A 40 7.19 15.02 -5.96
C TYR A 40 6.91 13.84 -6.87
N ALA A 41 7.36 13.85 -8.14
CA ALA A 41 7.23 12.70 -9.04
C ALA A 41 7.77 11.41 -8.41
N ALA A 42 8.95 11.47 -7.79
CA ALA A 42 9.55 10.32 -7.11
C ALA A 42 8.67 9.81 -5.96
N ALA A 43 8.11 10.70 -5.13
CA ALA A 43 7.24 10.31 -4.03
C ALA A 43 5.93 9.66 -4.53
N LEU A 44 5.35 10.17 -5.62
CA LEU A 44 4.17 9.59 -6.24
C LEU A 44 4.45 8.19 -6.80
N ASP A 45 5.60 8.00 -7.45
CA ASP A 45 6.00 6.70 -7.99
C ASP A 45 6.29 5.69 -6.86
N GLU A 46 6.97 6.12 -5.78
CA GLU A 46 7.18 5.29 -4.59
C GLU A 46 5.85 4.82 -3.99
N MET A 47 4.86 5.71 -3.81
CA MET A 47 3.53 5.30 -3.33
C MET A 47 2.86 4.26 -4.22
N LYS A 48 2.93 4.45 -5.54
CA LYS A 48 2.36 3.53 -6.53
C LYS A 48 3.04 2.16 -6.44
N GLU A 49 4.36 2.13 -6.26
CA GLU A 49 5.12 0.89 -6.06
C GLU A 49 4.70 0.18 -4.76
N GLN A 50 4.57 0.91 -3.65
CA GLN A 50 4.12 0.33 -2.38
C GLN A 50 2.70 -0.25 -2.49
N CYS A 51 1.77 0.42 -3.18
CA CYS A 51 0.43 -0.13 -3.43
C CYS A 51 0.47 -1.39 -4.29
N ALA A 52 1.30 -1.42 -5.33
CA ALA A 52 1.44 -2.60 -6.18
C ALA A 52 2.01 -3.81 -5.41
N GLU A 53 3.00 -3.60 -4.55
CA GLU A 53 3.54 -4.66 -3.69
C GLU A 53 2.52 -5.08 -2.62
N ALA A 54 1.77 -4.14 -2.03
CA ALA A 54 0.67 -4.41 -1.10
C ALA A 54 -0.37 -5.35 -1.73
N GLU A 55 -0.80 -5.06 -2.96
CA GLU A 55 -1.75 -5.90 -3.70
C GLU A 55 -1.20 -7.30 -3.96
N LYS A 56 0.08 -7.40 -4.35
CA LYS A 56 0.73 -8.68 -4.57
C LYS A 56 0.78 -9.49 -3.28
N LYS A 57 1.14 -8.86 -2.16
CA LYS A 57 1.16 -9.52 -0.85
C LYS A 57 -0.23 -9.95 -0.38
N MET A 58 -1.25 -9.13 -0.60
CA MET A 58 -2.64 -9.50 -0.33
C MET A 58 -3.05 -10.74 -1.15
N ARG A 59 -2.69 -10.81 -2.45
CA ARG A 59 -2.97 -11.98 -3.30
C ARG A 59 -2.24 -13.24 -2.81
N GLU A 60 -1.00 -13.12 -2.36
CA GLU A 60 -0.26 -14.25 -1.76
C GLU A 60 -0.95 -14.79 -0.50
N VAL A 61 -1.45 -13.90 0.37
CA VAL A 61 -2.21 -14.28 1.56
C VAL A 61 -3.51 -14.98 1.17
N ALA A 62 -4.26 -14.43 0.21
CA ALA A 62 -5.52 -15.01 -0.25
C ALA A 62 -5.36 -16.44 -0.80
N ASN A 63 -4.23 -16.72 -1.44
CA ASN A 63 -3.88 -18.04 -1.98
C ASN A 63 -3.31 -19.01 -0.94
N THR A 64 -3.02 -18.55 0.28
CA THR A 64 -2.52 -19.43 1.34
C THR A 64 -3.65 -20.32 1.88
N GLU A 65 -3.36 -21.61 2.07
CA GLU A 65 -4.27 -22.57 2.71
C GLU A 65 -4.65 -22.10 4.12
N ARG A 66 -5.95 -22.17 4.45
CA ARG A 66 -6.48 -21.68 5.75
C ARG A 66 -5.78 -22.33 6.94
N GLU A 67 -5.42 -23.60 6.85
CA GLU A 67 -4.76 -24.35 7.92
C GLU A 67 -3.31 -23.88 8.19
N LYS A 68 -2.67 -23.25 7.19
CA LYS A 68 -1.31 -22.70 7.29
C LYS A 68 -1.29 -21.22 7.67
N TRP A 69 -2.45 -20.57 7.77
CA TRP A 69 -2.59 -19.13 8.04
C TRP A 69 -1.88 -18.73 9.33
N GLU A 70 -2.21 -19.40 10.44
CA GLU A 70 -1.69 -19.02 11.77
C GLU A 70 -0.17 -19.10 11.86
N GLN A 71 0.45 -20.04 11.13
CA GLN A 71 1.90 -20.21 11.11
C GLN A 71 2.61 -19.14 10.26
N ARG A 72 1.92 -18.57 9.26
CA ARG A 72 2.50 -17.60 8.30
C ARG A 72 2.08 -16.16 8.56
N ARG A 73 1.01 -15.94 9.32
CA ARG A 73 0.42 -14.62 9.58
C ARG A 73 1.45 -13.60 10.04
N ALA A 74 2.32 -13.96 10.98
CA ALA A 74 3.33 -13.04 11.51
C ALA A 74 4.27 -12.52 10.43
N GLN A 75 4.69 -13.39 9.50
CA GLN A 75 5.55 -12.99 8.37
C GLN A 75 4.82 -12.07 7.40
N PHE A 76 3.54 -12.33 7.14
CA PHE A 76 2.70 -11.45 6.33
C PHE A 76 2.46 -10.10 6.99
N GLU A 77 2.27 -10.07 8.31
CA GLU A 77 2.12 -8.82 9.08
C GLU A 77 3.39 -7.98 9.05
N THR A 78 4.57 -8.58 9.20
CA THR A 78 5.84 -7.86 9.05
C THR A 78 5.99 -7.27 7.65
N ALA A 79 5.79 -8.08 6.60
CA ALA A 79 5.88 -7.60 5.23
C ALA A 79 4.86 -6.49 4.93
N TRP A 80 3.64 -6.61 5.46
CA TRP A 80 2.63 -5.58 5.34
C TRP A 80 3.03 -4.27 6.03
N GLN A 81 3.61 -4.37 7.23
CA GLN A 81 4.06 -3.20 7.98
C GLN A 81 5.17 -2.45 7.23
N ASP A 82 6.14 -3.16 6.66
CA ASP A 82 7.22 -2.56 5.88
C ASP A 82 6.67 -1.78 4.67
N ILE A 83 5.68 -2.37 3.96
CA ILE A 83 5.01 -1.71 2.83
C ILE A 83 4.23 -0.47 3.29
N ALA A 84 3.49 -0.59 4.40
CA ALA A 84 2.73 0.52 4.97
C ALA A 84 3.64 1.68 5.40
N ASP A 85 4.77 1.37 6.02
CA ASP A 85 5.76 2.37 6.44
C ASP A 85 6.42 3.03 5.23
N GLY A 86 6.72 2.28 4.17
CA GLY A 86 7.19 2.82 2.90
C GLY A 86 6.19 3.80 2.28
N PHE A 87 4.90 3.43 2.25
CA PHE A 87 3.85 4.29 1.74
C PHE A 87 3.73 5.58 2.58
N GLN A 88 3.69 5.45 3.91
CA GLN A 88 3.57 6.60 4.82
C GLN A 88 4.78 7.54 4.71
N GLN A 89 5.98 7.00 4.54
CA GLN A 89 7.19 7.80 4.32
C GLN A 89 7.10 8.60 3.02
N ALA A 90 6.73 7.97 1.91
CA ALA A 90 6.52 8.67 0.64
C ALA A 90 5.42 9.75 0.77
N TRP A 91 4.33 9.45 1.48
CA TRP A 91 3.23 10.38 1.77
C TRP A 91 3.65 11.59 2.59
N SER A 92 4.50 11.38 3.60
CA SER A 92 5.01 12.47 4.42
C SER A 92 5.91 13.45 3.68
N ARG A 93 6.52 13.04 2.54
CA ARG A 93 7.34 13.94 1.71
C ARG A 93 6.50 14.87 0.85
N PHE A 94 5.25 14.52 0.60
CA PHE A 94 4.30 15.36 -0.11
C PHE A 94 3.60 16.36 0.81
N LYS A 95 3.18 15.90 2.00
CA LYS A 95 2.45 16.72 2.99
C LYS A 95 3.34 17.78 3.64
#